data_AF-A0A524GBK7-F1
#
_entry.id   AF-A0A524GBK7-F1
#
_cell.length_a   1.000
_cell.length_b   1.000
_cell.length_c   1.000
_cell.angle_alpha   90.00
_cell.angle_beta   90.00
_cell.angle_gamma   90.00
#
_symmetry.space_group_name_H-M   'P 1'
#
loop_
_entity.id
_entity.type
_entity.pdbx_description
1 polymer ?
#
loop_
_entity_poly.entity_id
_entity_poly.type
_entity_poly.pdbx_seq_one_letter_code
_entity_poly.pdbx_strand_id
1 'polypeptide(L)'
;MQSTHVIYWLPLSYIILINIVAFLSMWRDKRKSSKNEWRVAEATLLSLGFIGGAIGTLGGMYKFRHKTQKRSFRILAIIGLVVSLLIYWLISMLYV
;
A
#
# COMPACT_ATOMS: atom_id res chain seq x y z
N MET A 1 12.56 3.96 28.99
CA MET A 1 11.92 5.10 28.27
C MET A 1 12.51 5.37 26.87
N GLN A 2 13.71 4.89 26.50
CA GLN A 2 14.26 5.08 25.13
C GLN A 2 13.77 4.02 24.10
N SER A 3 13.47 2.80 24.55
CA SER A 3 13.12 1.69 23.66
C SER A 3 11.77 1.86 22.95
N THR A 4 10.83 2.60 23.54
CA THR A 4 9.48 2.85 23.00
C THR A 4 9.52 3.62 21.69
N HIS A 5 10.45 4.56 21.50
CA HIS A 5 10.52 5.32 20.25
C HIS A 5 10.86 4.41 19.05
N VAL A 6 11.85 3.51 19.21
CA VAL A 6 12.30 2.61 18.13
C VAL A 6 11.15 1.71 17.64
N ILE A 7 10.27 1.32 18.56
CA ILE A 7 9.09 0.50 18.29
C ILE A 7 8.07 1.22 17.39
N TYR A 8 7.94 2.55 17.47
CA TYR A 8 7.03 3.31 16.60
C TYR A 8 7.67 3.69 15.25
N TRP A 9 8.99 3.91 15.21
CA TRP A 9 9.71 4.26 13.98
C TRP A 9 9.78 3.09 12.98
N LEU A 10 9.90 1.86 13.46
CA LEU A 10 9.97 0.65 12.63
C LEU A 10 8.72 0.44 11.76
N PRO A 11 7.48 0.37 12.32
CA PRO A 11 6.26 0.25 11.55
C PRO A 11 6.02 1.46 10.63
N LEU A 12 6.36 2.67 11.08
CA LEU A 12 6.19 3.87 10.27
C LEU A 12 7.07 3.84 9.02
N SER A 13 8.35 3.47 9.17
CA SER A 13 9.27 3.32 8.04
C SER A 13 8.80 2.23 7.06
N TYR A 14 8.27 1.12 7.58
CA TYR A 14 7.71 0.04 6.78
C TYR A 14 6.50 0.51 5.96
N ILE A 15 5.55 1.21 6.58
CA ILE A 15 4.35 1.76 5.92
C ILE A 15 4.76 2.74 4.80
N ILE A 16 5.75 3.59 5.04
CA ILE A 16 6.23 4.53 4.01
C ILE A 16 6.82 3.76 2.82
N LEU A 17 7.70 2.79 3.08
CA LEU A 17 8.34 1.99 2.03
C LEU A 17 7.33 1.21 1.19
N ILE A 18 6.38 0.52 1.81
CA ILE A 18 5.38 -0.28 1.08
C ILE A 18 4.46 0.60 0.22
N ASN A 19 4.14 1.82 0.67
CA ASN A 19 3.36 2.78 -0.13
C ASN A 19 4.14 3.29 -1.34
N ILE A 20 5.44 3.56 -1.20
CA ILE A 20 6.30 3.92 -2.33
C ILE A 20 6.37 2.77 -3.34
N VAL A 21 6.59 1.53 -2.88
CA VAL A 21 6.64 0.34 -3.73
C VAL A 21 5.32 0.11 -4.46
N ALA A 22 4.18 0.27 -3.77
CA ALA A 22 2.86 0.16 -4.37
C ALA A 22 2.61 1.22 -5.45
N PHE A 23 3.00 2.47 -5.19
CA PHE A 23 2.90 3.57 -6.16
C PHE A 23 3.78 3.34 -7.40
N LEU A 24 5.04 2.93 -7.21
CA LEU A 24 5.95 2.62 -8.30
C LEU A 24 5.49 1.42 -9.13
N SER A 25 4.87 0.44 -8.49
CA SER A 25 4.29 -0.72 -9.19
C SER A 25 3.12 -0.31 -10.08
N MET A 26 2.24 0.58 -9.59
CA MET A 26 1.19 1.22 -10.39
C MET A 26 1.75 2.02 -11.58
N TRP A 27 2.83 2.79 -11.36
CA TRP A 27 3.50 3.53 -12.43
C TRP A 27 4.10 2.61 -13.50
N ARG A 28 4.78 1.53 -13.07
CA ARG A 28 5.32 0.51 -13.99
C ARG A 28 4.23 -0.15 -14.80
N ASP A 29 3.09 -0.48 -14.20
CA ASP A 29 1.95 -1.07 -14.90
C ASP A 29 1.44 -0.13 -16.02
N LYS A 30 1.28 1.16 -15.73
CA LYS A 30 0.91 2.16 -16.76
C LYS A 30 1.95 2.26 -17.88
N ARG A 31 3.24 2.27 -17.54
CA ARG A 31 4.32 2.36 -18.53
C ARG A 31 4.35 1.14 -19.45
N LYS A 32 4.10 -0.05 -18.91
CA LYS A 32 4.00 -1.30 -19.69
C LYS A 32 2.74 -1.33 -20.58
N SER A 33 1.61 -0.83 -20.08
CA SER A 33 0.40 -0.65 -20.89
C SER A 33 0.63 0.27 -22.09
N SER A 34 1.50 1.27 -21.98
CA SER A 34 1.83 2.17 -23.10
C SER A 34 2.78 1.55 -24.12
N LYS A 35 3.49 0.49 -23.76
CA LYS A 35 4.48 -0.20 -24.61
C LYS A 35 3.96 -1.52 -25.21
N ASN A 36 2.69 -1.85 -24.99
CA ASN A 36 2.10 -3.15 -25.36
C ASN A 36 2.85 -4.35 -24.75
N GLU A 37 3.56 -4.13 -23.64
CA GLU A 37 4.31 -5.17 -22.92
C GLU A 37 3.40 -5.91 -21.93
N TRP A 38 3.88 -7.07 -21.46
CA TRP A 38 3.17 -7.92 -20.50
C TRP A 38 2.78 -7.14 -19.23
N ARG A 39 1.46 -7.04 -18.98
CA ARG A 39 0.87 -6.28 -17.86
C ARG A 39 1.26 -6.89 -16.52
N VAL A 40 1.38 -6.06 -15.48
CA VAL A 40 1.63 -6.58 -14.13
C VAL A 40 0.36 -7.29 -13.65
N ALA A 41 0.52 -8.46 -13.03
CA ALA A 41 -0.59 -9.23 -12.51
C ALA A 41 -1.40 -8.37 -11.50
N GLU A 42 -2.73 -8.34 -11.67
CA GLU A 42 -3.61 -7.64 -10.72
C GLU A 42 -3.42 -8.15 -9.30
N ALA A 43 -3.15 -9.44 -9.15
CA ALA A 43 -2.84 -10.08 -7.88
C ALA A 43 -1.70 -9.34 -7.17
N THR A 44 -0.57 -9.05 -7.83
CA THR A 44 0.59 -8.40 -7.20
C THR A 44 0.27 -7.01 -6.66
N LEU A 45 -0.47 -6.22 -7.44
CA LEU A 45 -0.88 -4.87 -7.06
C LEU A 45 -1.92 -4.89 -5.93
N LEU A 46 -2.81 -5.88 -5.93
CA LEU A 46 -3.75 -6.14 -4.84
C LEU A 46 -3.02 -6.57 -3.56
N SER A 47 -2.07 -7.49 -3.64
CA SER A 47 -1.23 -7.92 -2.52
C SER A 47 -0.49 -6.74 -1.89
N LEU A 48 0.09 -5.86 -2.70
CA LEU A 48 0.77 -4.66 -2.23
C LEU A 48 -0.16 -3.71 -1.49
N GLY A 49 -1.39 -3.51 -1.98
CA GLY A 49 -2.41 -2.74 -1.28
C GLY A 49 -2.82 -3.38 0.05
N PHE A 50 -2.95 -4.70 0.09
CA PHE A 50 -3.36 -5.46 1.27
C PHE A 50 -2.31 -5.45 2.39
N ILE A 51 -1.02 -5.56 2.04
CA ILE A 51 0.10 -5.64 2.99
C ILE A 51 0.42 -4.27 3.65
N GLY A 52 -0.22 -3.19 3.20
CA GLY A 52 -0.09 -1.84 3.80
C GLY A 52 0.21 -0.73 2.79
N GLY A 53 0.32 -1.04 1.50
CA GLY A 53 0.56 -0.08 0.42
C GLY A 53 -0.69 0.67 -0.05
N ALA A 54 -1.79 0.62 0.69
CA ALA A 54 -3.10 1.15 0.31
C ALA A 54 -3.08 2.59 -0.23
N ILE A 55 -2.36 3.49 0.43
CA ILE A 55 -2.27 4.91 0.04
C ILE A 55 -1.51 5.05 -1.28
N GLY A 56 -0.42 4.31 -1.45
CA GLY A 56 0.38 4.27 -2.67
C GLY A 56 -0.38 3.66 -3.84
N THR A 57 -1.14 2.60 -3.60
CA THR A 57 -1.98 1.96 -4.62
C THR A 57 -3.12 2.89 -5.04
N LEU A 58 -3.83 3.50 -4.09
CA LEU A 58 -4.90 4.48 -4.38
C LEU A 58 -4.34 5.72 -5.07
N GLY A 59 -3.24 6.28 -4.58
CA GLY A 59 -2.56 7.43 -5.18
C GLY A 59 -2.11 7.13 -6.62
N GLY A 60 -1.57 5.94 -6.86
CA GLY A 60 -1.24 5.45 -8.20
C GLY A 60 -2.48 5.36 -9.09
N MET A 61 -3.57 4.76 -8.61
CA MET A 61 -4.83 4.64 -9.36
C MET A 61 -5.38 6.00 -9.77
N TYR A 62 -5.46 6.95 -8.83
CA TYR A 62 -5.98 8.30 -9.10
C TYR A 62 -5.06 9.09 -10.03
N LYS A 63 -3.73 9.06 -9.81
CA LYS A 63 -2.76 9.79 -10.63
C LYS A 63 -2.71 9.27 -12.06
N PHE A 64 -2.76 7.95 -12.21
CA PHE A 64 -2.63 7.30 -13.51
C PHE A 64 -3.98 7.08 -14.21
N ARG A 65 -5.11 7.31 -13.52
CA ARG A 65 -6.48 6.97 -13.97
C ARG A 65 -6.55 5.56 -14.56
N HIS A 66 -5.71 4.66 -14.03
CA HIS A 66 -5.56 3.30 -14.54
C HIS A 66 -6.24 2.36 -13.56
N LYS A 67 -7.12 1.49 -14.08
CA LYS A 67 -7.89 0.49 -13.30
C LYS A 67 -8.72 1.04 -12.13
N THR A 68 -9.18 2.30 -12.21
CA THR A 68 -10.06 2.95 -11.20
C THR A 68 -11.46 2.33 -11.08
N GLN A 69 -11.92 1.57 -12.07
CA GLN A 69 -13.25 0.94 -12.05
C GLN A 69 -13.31 -0.40 -11.29
N LYS A 70 -12.18 -1.02 -10.96
CA LYS A 70 -12.16 -2.29 -10.23
C LYS A 70 -12.43 -2.03 -8.74
N ARG A 71 -13.68 -2.26 -8.29
CA ARG A 71 -14.08 -2.14 -6.88
C ARG A 71 -13.18 -2.96 -5.94
N SER A 72 -12.71 -4.12 -6.37
CA SER A 72 -11.80 -4.98 -5.60
C SER A 72 -10.53 -4.26 -5.16
N PHE A 73 -9.97 -3.39 -6.00
CA PHE A 73 -8.78 -2.61 -5.64
C PHE A 73 -9.06 -1.60 -4.52
N ARG A 74 -10.20 -0.91 -4.62
CA ARG A 74 -10.59 0.10 -3.63
C ARG A 74 -10.91 -0.55 -2.29
N ILE A 75 -11.65 -1.66 -2.30
CA ILE A 75 -12.01 -2.42 -1.10
C ILE A 75 -10.73 -2.96 -0.43
N LEU A 76 -9.83 -3.59 -1.20
CA LEU A 76 -8.64 -4.19 -0.63
C LEU A 76 -7.64 -3.14 -0.09
N ALA A 77 -7.55 -1.98 -0.73
CA ALA A 77 -6.78 -0.86 -0.20
C ALA A 77 -7.40 -0.32 1.12
N ILE A 78 -8.72 -0.18 1.20
CA ILE A 78 -9.39 0.25 2.44
C ILE A 78 -9.16 -0.79 3.55
N ILE A 79 -9.29 -2.08 3.25
CA ILE A 79 -9.00 -3.16 4.21
C ILE A 79 -7.55 -3.10 4.67
N GLY A 80 -6.58 -2.96 3.76
CA GLY A 80 -5.17 -2.83 4.11
C GLY A 80 -4.87 -1.62 5.00
N LEU A 81 -5.56 -0.50 4.78
CA LEU A 81 -5.46 0.69 5.62
C LEU A 81 -6.00 0.43 7.03
N VAL A 82 -7.18 -0.18 7.15
CA VAL A 82 -7.81 -0.53 8.44
C VAL A 82 -6.92 -1.52 9.21
N VAL A 83 -6.39 -2.54 8.54
CA VAL A 83 -5.47 -3.52 9.15
C VAL A 83 -4.20 -2.82 9.65
N SER A 84 -3.62 -1.93 8.85
CA SER A 84 -2.41 -1.18 9.25
C SER A 84 -2.65 -0.31 10.49
N LEU A 85 -3.82 0.36 10.56
CA LEU A 85 -4.22 1.16 11.73
C LEU A 85 -4.49 0.31 12.96
N LEU A 86 -5.15 -0.84 12.80
CA LEU A 86 -5.38 -1.79 13.89
C LEU A 86 -4.07 -2.33 14.46
N ILE A 87 -3.12 -2.70 13.60
CA ILE A 87 -1.79 -3.17 14.02
C ILE A 87 -1.06 -2.06 14.80
N TYR A 88 -1.07 -0.83 14.28
CA TYR A 88 -0.46 0.30 14.96
C TYR A 88 -1.11 0.57 16.33
N TRP A 89 -2.44 0.52 16.41
CA TRP A 89 -3.18 0.69 17.66
C TRP A 89 -2.88 -0.43 18.67
N LEU A 90 -2.84 -1.69 18.23
CA LEU A 90 -2.55 -2.85 19.08
C LEU A 90 -1.12 -2.80 19.62
N ILE A 91 -0.15 -2.43 18.78
CA ILE A 91 1.23 -2.15 19.22
C ILE A 91 1.21 -1.02 20.24
N SER A 92 0.55 0.10 19.95
CA SER A 92 0.49 1.22 20.88
C SER A 92 -0.12 0.85 22.24
N MET A 93 -1.13 -0.04 22.27
CA MET A 93 -1.79 -0.48 23.50
C MET A 93 -0.95 -1.48 24.30
N LEU A 94 -0.10 -2.28 23.64
CA LEU A 94 0.81 -3.23 24.29
C LEU A 94 2.01 -2.54 24.97
N TYR A 95 2.37 -1.34 24.51
CA TYR A 95 3.52 -0.56 24.99
C TYR A 95 3.13 0.67 25.84
N VAL A 96 1.85 0.83 26.17
CA VAL A 96 1.31 1.72 27.23
C VAL A 96 1.26 0.95 28.53
#